data_AF-A0A0B1S0C8-F1
#
_entry.id   AF-A0A0B1S0C8-F1
#
_cell.length_a   1.000
_cell.length_b   1.000
_cell.length_c   1.000
_cell.angle_alpha   90.00
_cell.angle_beta   90.00
_cell.angle_gamma   90.00
#
_symmetry.space_group_name_H-M   'P 1'
#
loop_
_entity.id
_entity.type
_entity.pdbx_description
1 polymer ?
#
loop_
_entity_poly.entity_id
_entity_poly.type
_entity_poly.pdbx_seq_one_letter_code
_entity_poly.pdbx_strand_id
1 'polypeptide(L)'
;MRQLLNTECVVPDWLTDIVLGYGEPDSAHYSKMNNVVPTLDFNDTFLSFEHLKESFPGYHIEAKADEEKMIPPFQLTFKDLIRGGEAVGEKVIEVTPLVRDARTPYPVFPNKNKVKFTPAQIEAIKAGMQPGLTMVVGPPGTGKTDVAVQIIANIYHNWPQQRTLIVTHSNQALNQLFEKIIDLDVDERHLLRMGHGEEALETEKDFSRYGRVNHVLKERLRLLSEVERLQKAMNVIGDVSYTCENAGHFFRFTVS
;
A
#
# COMPACT_ATOMS: atom_id res chain seq x y z
N MET A 1 -6.34 -30.12 -3.65
CA MET A 1 -5.70 -30.68 -4.85
C MET A 1 -6.73 -31.30 -5.81
N ARG A 2 -7.53 -32.31 -5.42
CA ARG A 2 -8.56 -32.91 -6.30
C ARG A 2 -9.60 -31.91 -6.85
N GLN A 3 -10.00 -30.91 -6.06
CA GLN A 3 -10.88 -29.84 -6.52
C GLN A 3 -10.20 -28.90 -7.54
N LEU A 4 -8.91 -28.60 -7.37
CA LEU A 4 -8.14 -27.77 -8.31
C LEU A 4 -7.94 -28.47 -9.66
N LEU A 5 -7.84 -29.81 -9.68
CA LEU A 5 -7.77 -30.62 -10.89
C LEU A 5 -9.09 -30.65 -11.68
N ASN A 6 -10.20 -30.31 -11.03
CA ASN A 6 -11.54 -30.30 -11.63
C ASN A 6 -11.99 -28.88 -12.01
N THR A 7 -11.18 -27.87 -11.73
CA THR A 7 -11.38 -26.49 -12.14
C THR A 7 -10.38 -26.15 -13.24
N GLU A 8 -10.76 -25.30 -14.20
CA GLU A 8 -9.79 -24.68 -15.08
C GLU A 8 -8.79 -23.91 -14.21
N CYS A 9 -7.54 -24.38 -14.17
CA CYS A 9 -6.48 -23.76 -13.38
C CYS A 9 -6.06 -22.47 -14.09
N VAL A 10 -6.70 -21.36 -13.75
CA VAL A 10 -6.39 -20.04 -14.33
C VAL A 10 -5.22 -19.44 -13.55
N VAL A 11 -4.00 -19.75 -13.98
CA VAL A 11 -2.78 -19.03 -13.59
C VAL A 11 -2.55 -17.91 -14.61
N PRO A 12 -2.03 -16.73 -14.22
CA PRO A 12 -1.70 -15.69 -15.20
C PRO A 12 -0.78 -16.23 -16.30
N ASP A 13 -1.07 -15.91 -17.56
CA ASP A 13 -0.34 -16.44 -18.72
C ASP A 13 1.18 -16.21 -18.62
N TRP A 14 1.59 -15.05 -18.10
CA TRP A 14 2.99 -14.67 -17.91
C TRP A 14 3.71 -15.46 -16.81
N LEU A 15 3.00 -16.24 -16.01
CA LEU A 15 3.55 -17.06 -14.91
C LEU A 15 3.54 -18.56 -15.25
N THR A 16 2.72 -19.00 -16.20
CA THR A 16 2.53 -20.42 -16.53
C THR A 16 3.84 -21.12 -16.90
N ASP A 17 4.60 -20.56 -17.83
CA ASP A 17 5.86 -21.17 -18.30
C ASP A 17 6.91 -21.25 -17.17
N ILE A 18 6.99 -20.20 -16.34
CA ILE A 18 7.91 -20.15 -15.19
C ILE A 18 7.56 -21.25 -14.18
N VAL A 19 6.28 -21.43 -13.87
CA VAL A 19 5.83 -22.48 -12.93
C VAL A 19 6.10 -23.87 -13.47
N LEU A 20 5.96 -24.07 -14.78
CA LEU A 20 6.26 -25.35 -15.43
C LEU A 20 7.76 -25.58 -15.64
N GLY A 21 8.60 -24.55 -15.45
CA GLY A 21 10.05 -24.62 -15.61
C GLY A 21 10.53 -24.53 -17.06
N TYR A 22 9.71 -23.99 -17.96
CA TYR A 22 10.06 -23.72 -19.36
C TYR A 22 10.34 -22.22 -19.58
N GLY A 23 10.92 -21.89 -20.74
CA GLY A 23 11.11 -20.50 -21.16
C GLY A 23 12.26 -19.75 -20.46
N GLU A 24 12.24 -18.43 -20.58
CA GLU A 24 13.22 -17.56 -19.93
C GLU A 24 12.86 -17.32 -18.45
N PRO A 25 13.79 -17.51 -17.50
CA PRO A 25 13.51 -17.42 -16.07
C PRO A 25 13.13 -16.00 -15.59
N ASP A 26 13.52 -14.97 -16.34
CA ASP A 26 13.25 -13.57 -16.04
C ASP A 26 12.09 -13.01 -16.88
N SER A 27 11.34 -13.85 -17.60
CA SER A 27 10.20 -13.44 -18.45
C SER A 27 9.11 -12.67 -17.70
N ALA A 28 8.92 -12.94 -16.40
CA ALA A 28 7.98 -12.23 -15.52
C ALA A 28 8.60 -11.05 -14.76
N HIS A 29 9.87 -10.70 -15.00
CA HIS A 29 10.49 -9.54 -14.38
C HIS A 29 9.81 -8.26 -14.88
N TYR A 30 9.63 -7.25 -14.01
CA TYR A 30 8.87 -6.03 -14.33
C TYR A 30 9.35 -5.31 -15.61
N SER A 31 10.65 -5.37 -15.93
CA SER A 31 11.22 -4.76 -17.13
C SER A 31 10.72 -5.42 -18.43
N LYS A 32 10.26 -6.67 -18.39
CA LYS A 32 9.69 -7.40 -19.53
C LYS A 32 8.16 -7.34 -19.55
N MET A 33 7.51 -6.87 -18.48
CA MET A 33 6.06 -6.81 -18.37
C MET A 33 5.45 -5.68 -19.21
N ASN A 34 4.36 -6.00 -19.92
CA ASN A 34 3.69 -5.07 -20.86
C ASN A 34 2.89 -3.96 -20.18
N ASN A 35 2.48 -4.19 -18.94
CA ASN A 35 1.64 -3.32 -18.12
C ASN A 35 2.44 -2.63 -17.00
N VAL A 36 3.76 -2.51 -17.15
CA VAL A 36 4.62 -1.78 -16.21
C VAL A 36 4.13 -0.35 -16.05
N VAL A 37 4.21 0.18 -14.83
CA VAL A 37 3.72 1.52 -14.47
C VAL A 37 4.93 2.47 -14.37
N PRO A 38 5.11 3.43 -15.29
CA PRO A 38 6.30 4.29 -15.30
C PRO A 38 6.33 5.30 -14.15
N THR A 39 5.17 5.74 -13.69
CA THR A 39 5.03 6.77 -12.65
C THR A 39 4.38 6.18 -11.41
N LEU A 40 5.08 6.23 -10.28
CA LEU A 40 4.63 5.67 -9.01
C LEU A 40 4.81 6.66 -7.87
N ASP A 41 3.87 6.65 -6.93
CA ASP A 41 3.97 7.37 -5.67
C ASP A 41 4.72 6.48 -4.65
N PHE A 42 5.93 6.88 -4.28
CA PHE A 42 6.75 6.16 -3.29
C PHE A 42 6.39 6.53 -1.85
N ASN A 43 5.41 7.40 -1.64
CA ASN A 43 4.90 7.81 -0.34
C ASN A 43 6.04 8.14 0.64
N ASP A 44 6.10 7.46 1.78
CA ASP A 44 7.06 7.60 2.86
C ASP A 44 8.29 6.68 2.75
N THR A 45 8.50 6.03 1.60
CA THR A 45 9.65 5.14 1.35
C THR A 45 10.98 5.86 1.57
N PHE A 46 11.07 7.14 1.18
CA PHE A 46 12.29 7.94 1.31
C PHE A 46 12.19 8.93 2.47
N LEU A 47 13.15 8.88 3.39
CA LEU A 47 13.27 9.84 4.49
C LEU A 47 13.64 11.27 4.05
N SER A 48 14.35 11.42 2.93
CA SER A 48 14.78 12.72 2.38
C SER A 48 15.09 12.61 0.88
N PHE A 49 15.27 13.76 0.22
CA PHE A 49 15.72 13.76 -1.18
C PHE A 49 17.13 13.19 -1.35
N GLU A 50 18.02 13.40 -0.37
CA GLU A 50 19.36 12.80 -0.40
C GLU A 50 19.31 11.27 -0.33
N HIS A 51 18.46 10.72 0.54
CA HIS A 51 18.23 9.28 0.61
C HIS A 51 17.70 8.72 -0.72
N LEU A 52 16.84 9.46 -1.43
CA LEU A 52 16.39 9.08 -2.77
C LEU A 52 17.55 9.05 -3.77
N LYS A 53 18.40 10.08 -3.82
CA LYS A 53 19.57 10.11 -4.72
C LYS A 53 20.52 8.94 -4.46
N GLU A 54 20.87 8.71 -3.19
CA GLU A 54 21.72 7.58 -2.77
C GLU A 54 21.14 6.21 -3.17
N SER A 55 19.81 6.10 -3.25
CA SER A 55 19.11 4.85 -3.55
C SER A 55 19.19 4.42 -5.01
N PHE A 56 19.52 5.34 -5.93
CA PHE A 56 19.58 5.07 -7.37
C PHE A 56 20.92 5.49 -7.99
N PRO A 57 22.05 4.86 -7.60
CA PRO A 57 23.39 5.29 -8.03
C PRO A 57 23.63 5.20 -9.55
N GLY A 58 22.82 4.42 -10.27
CA GLY A 58 22.90 4.26 -11.73
C GLY A 58 21.92 5.10 -12.53
N TYR A 59 21.15 5.98 -11.89
CA TYR A 59 20.18 6.85 -12.55
C TYR A 59 20.57 8.32 -12.43
N HIS A 60 20.28 9.09 -13.47
CA HIS A 60 20.27 10.54 -13.40
C HIS A 60 18.95 11.01 -12.78
N ILE A 61 19.03 11.84 -11.74
CA ILE A 61 17.86 12.31 -10.99
C ILE A 61 17.52 13.74 -11.40
N GLU A 62 16.35 13.93 -12.02
CA GLU A 62 15.83 15.24 -12.39
C GLU A 62 14.78 15.71 -11.37
N ALA A 63 15.10 16.75 -10.60
CA ALA A 63 14.15 17.38 -9.68
C ALA A 63 13.16 18.27 -10.44
N LYS A 64 11.86 18.10 -10.23
CA LYS A 64 10.80 18.97 -10.80
C LYS A 64 10.41 20.15 -9.90
N ALA A 65 11.14 20.37 -8.81
CA ALA A 65 10.96 21.50 -7.91
C ALA A 65 12.31 22.01 -7.39
N ASP A 66 12.30 23.21 -6.81
CA ASP A 66 13.46 23.79 -6.13
C ASP A 66 13.92 22.88 -4.99
N GLU A 67 15.23 22.87 -4.71
CA GLU A 67 15.84 21.97 -3.73
C GLU A 67 15.22 22.09 -2.32
N GLU A 68 14.82 23.31 -1.92
CA GLU A 68 14.13 23.57 -0.64
C GLU A 68 12.74 22.92 -0.54
N LYS A 69 12.09 22.65 -1.68
CA LYS A 69 10.76 22.02 -1.77
C LYS A 69 10.84 20.52 -2.02
N MET A 70 12.05 19.96 -2.18
CA MET A 70 12.27 18.53 -2.36
C MET A 70 12.15 17.78 -1.03
N ILE A 71 10.94 17.82 -0.46
CA ILE A 71 10.58 17.16 0.79
C ILE A 71 9.64 15.99 0.46
N PRO A 72 9.82 14.80 1.07
CA PRO A 72 8.91 13.68 0.87
C PRO A 72 7.46 14.02 1.27
N PRO A 73 6.45 13.35 0.71
CA PRO A 73 6.53 12.19 -0.18
C PRO A 73 6.93 12.51 -1.63
N PHE A 74 7.44 11.52 -2.36
CA PHE A 74 7.89 11.69 -3.74
C PHE A 74 7.13 10.79 -4.72
N GLN A 75 6.72 11.37 -5.85
CA GLN A 75 6.35 10.64 -7.05
C GLN A 75 7.55 10.54 -7.98
N LEU A 76 7.84 9.34 -8.45
CA LEU A 76 8.95 9.05 -9.34
C LEU A 76 8.40 8.61 -10.70
N THR A 77 8.92 9.20 -11.77
CA THR A 77 8.69 8.73 -13.14
C THR A 77 9.98 8.19 -13.73
N PHE A 78 9.99 6.89 -14.02
CA PHE A 78 11.12 6.17 -14.61
C PHE A 78 11.04 6.24 -16.14
N LYS A 79 11.91 7.04 -16.77
CA LYS A 79 11.88 7.25 -18.23
C LYS A 79 12.16 5.98 -19.02
N ASP A 80 13.03 5.11 -18.50
CA ASP A 80 13.36 3.81 -19.08
C ASP A 80 12.16 2.83 -19.15
N LEU A 81 11.11 3.08 -18.37
CA LEU A 81 9.87 2.27 -18.39
C LEU A 81 8.80 2.83 -19.33
N ILE A 82 8.99 4.02 -19.92
CA ILE A 82 8.04 4.61 -20.86
C ILE A 82 8.22 3.97 -22.24
N ARG A 83 7.25 3.15 -22.65
CA ARG A 83 7.27 2.47 -23.95
C ARG A 83 6.92 3.46 -25.08
N GLY A 84 7.77 3.53 -26.11
CA GLY A 84 7.52 4.32 -27.32
C GLY A 84 7.88 5.80 -27.25
N GLY A 85 8.60 6.25 -26.20
CA GLY A 85 9.15 7.60 -26.11
C GLY A 85 10.52 7.74 -26.80
N GLU A 86 11.00 8.97 -26.98
CA GLU A 86 12.35 9.24 -27.53
C GLU A 86 13.49 8.83 -26.57
N ALA A 87 13.19 8.69 -25.26
CA ALA A 87 14.13 8.37 -24.20
C ALA A 87 14.18 6.88 -23.79
N VAL A 88 13.79 5.96 -24.68
CA VAL A 88 13.78 4.52 -24.39
C VAL A 88 15.21 4.05 -24.06
N GLY A 89 15.40 3.62 -22.81
CA GLY A 89 16.69 3.13 -22.30
C GLY A 89 17.53 4.18 -21.55
N GLU A 90 17.10 5.43 -21.46
CA GLU A 90 17.76 6.42 -20.62
C GLU A 90 17.42 6.19 -19.14
N LYS A 91 18.46 5.96 -18.32
CA LYS A 91 18.32 5.81 -16.87
C LYS A 91 18.10 7.16 -16.21
N VAL A 92 16.95 7.77 -16.45
CA VAL A 92 16.54 9.06 -15.88
C VAL A 92 15.30 8.86 -15.02
N ILE A 93 15.32 9.44 -13.81
CA ILE A 93 14.17 9.49 -12.91
C ILE A 93 13.77 10.95 -12.73
N GLU A 94 12.55 11.29 -13.14
CA GLU A 94 11.95 12.55 -12.76
C GLU A 94 11.30 12.43 -11.39
N VAL A 95 11.68 13.31 -10.46
CA VAL A 95 11.20 13.30 -9.08
C VAL A 95 10.34 14.53 -8.85
N THR A 96 9.08 14.29 -8.47
CA THR A 96 8.13 15.34 -8.11
C THR A 96 7.75 15.20 -6.64
N PRO A 97 8.01 16.21 -5.79
CA PRO A 97 7.52 16.20 -4.41
C PRO A 97 6.00 16.36 -4.41
N LEU A 98 5.33 15.56 -3.58
CA LEU A 98 3.88 15.57 -3.44
C LEU A 98 3.47 16.27 -2.15
N VAL A 99 2.52 17.19 -2.23
CA VAL A 99 1.87 17.80 -1.07
C VAL A 99 0.59 17.01 -0.77
N ARG A 100 0.49 16.44 0.43
CA ARG A 100 -0.74 15.76 0.89
C ARG A 100 -1.65 16.80 1.52
N ASP A 101 -2.79 17.07 0.91
CA ASP A 101 -3.79 17.97 1.48
C ASP A 101 -4.32 17.43 2.81
N ALA A 102 -4.56 18.35 3.75
CA ALA A 102 -5.19 18.01 5.01
C ALA A 102 -6.62 17.51 4.74
N ARG A 103 -6.88 16.23 5.03
CA ARG A 103 -8.21 15.62 4.88
C ARG A 103 -9.23 16.17 5.89
N THR A 104 -8.76 16.77 6.97
CA THR A 104 -9.60 17.31 8.04
C THR A 104 -9.00 18.61 8.59
N PRO A 105 -9.81 19.51 9.18
CA PRO A 105 -9.29 20.69 9.88
C PRO A 105 -8.51 20.34 11.16
N TYR A 106 -8.60 19.09 11.61
CA TYR A 106 -7.82 18.59 12.75
C TYR A 106 -6.43 18.14 12.27
N PRO A 107 -5.37 18.42 13.04
CA PRO A 107 -4.03 17.97 12.71
C PRO A 107 -3.98 16.44 12.83
N VAL A 108 -3.91 15.76 11.70
CA VAL A 108 -3.68 14.32 11.62
C VAL A 108 -2.25 14.11 11.13
N PHE A 109 -1.43 13.48 11.96
CA PHE A 109 -0.07 13.10 11.61
C PHE A 109 -0.08 11.60 11.28
N PRO A 110 -0.16 11.22 9.99
CA PRO A 110 -0.10 9.80 9.64
C PRO A 110 1.22 9.22 10.11
N ASN A 111 1.18 7.95 10.55
CA ASN A 111 2.41 7.26 10.88
C ASN A 111 3.26 7.11 9.62
N LYS A 112 4.55 7.39 9.75
CA LYS A 112 5.51 7.34 8.64
C LYS A 112 6.58 6.30 8.92
N ASN A 113 7.03 5.67 7.85
CA ASN A 113 8.24 4.87 7.84
C ASN A 113 9.44 5.66 8.39
N LYS A 114 10.26 4.98 9.17
CA LYS A 114 11.49 5.50 9.79
C LYS A 114 12.75 4.79 9.29
N VAL A 115 12.59 3.77 8.45
CA VAL A 115 13.69 2.94 7.94
C VAL A 115 14.34 3.66 6.76
N LYS A 116 15.66 3.85 6.84
CA LYS A 116 16.49 4.27 5.70
C LYS A 116 16.84 3.01 4.90
N PHE A 117 16.06 2.71 3.87
CA PHE A 117 16.27 1.54 3.01
C PHE A 117 17.57 1.64 2.21
N THR A 118 18.23 0.51 1.97
CA THR A 118 19.41 0.46 1.09
C THR A 118 19.01 0.50 -0.38
N PRO A 119 19.92 0.83 -1.31
CA PRO A 119 19.62 0.76 -2.75
C PRO A 119 19.05 -0.59 -3.21
N ALA A 120 19.56 -1.70 -2.66
CA ALA A 120 19.05 -3.04 -2.96
C ALA A 120 17.62 -3.28 -2.43
N GLN A 121 17.30 -2.74 -1.25
CA GLN A 121 15.95 -2.79 -0.69
C GLN A 121 14.98 -1.89 -1.48
N ILE A 122 15.43 -0.72 -1.92
CA ILE A 122 14.65 0.18 -2.78
C ILE A 122 14.36 -0.46 -4.13
N GLU A 123 15.32 -1.17 -4.74
CA GLU A 123 15.06 -1.95 -5.95
C GLU A 123 14.02 -3.05 -5.70
N ALA A 124 14.10 -3.76 -4.57
CA ALA A 124 13.08 -4.75 -4.19
C ALA A 124 11.69 -4.11 -3.99
N ILE A 125 11.62 -2.92 -3.38
CA ILE A 125 10.37 -2.17 -3.20
C ILE A 125 9.81 -1.73 -4.56
N LYS A 126 10.64 -1.13 -5.42
CA LYS A 126 10.28 -0.73 -6.79
C LYS A 126 9.74 -1.92 -7.57
N ALA A 127 10.47 -3.04 -7.60
CA ALA A 127 10.06 -4.25 -8.29
C ALA A 127 8.76 -4.83 -7.71
N GLY A 128 8.60 -4.82 -6.38
CA GLY A 128 7.41 -5.31 -5.69
C GLY A 128 6.14 -4.48 -5.94
N MET A 129 6.29 -3.21 -6.30
CA MET A 129 5.18 -2.34 -6.70
C MET A 129 4.78 -2.52 -8.17
N GLN A 130 5.63 -3.12 -9.00
CA GLN A 130 5.34 -3.32 -10.42
C GLN A 130 4.59 -4.63 -10.65
N PRO A 131 3.81 -4.73 -11.74
CA PRO A 131 3.30 -6.02 -12.20
C PRO A 131 4.44 -6.99 -12.52
N GLY A 132 4.21 -8.28 -12.27
CA GLY A 132 5.16 -9.36 -12.56
C GLY A 132 5.50 -10.20 -11.33
N LEU A 133 6.62 -10.90 -11.40
CA LEU A 133 7.18 -11.71 -10.32
C LEU A 133 8.41 -11.02 -9.73
N THR A 134 8.35 -10.70 -8.44
CA THR A 134 9.47 -10.16 -7.68
C THR A 134 9.93 -11.16 -6.63
N MET A 135 11.16 -11.65 -6.75
CA MET A 135 11.76 -12.57 -5.81
C MET A 135 12.87 -11.87 -5.03
N VAL A 136 12.67 -11.73 -3.71
CA VAL A 136 13.63 -11.08 -2.82
C VAL A 136 14.35 -12.13 -1.98
N VAL A 137 15.66 -12.27 -2.18
CA VAL A 137 16.51 -13.14 -1.38
C VAL A 137 17.34 -12.28 -0.43
N GLY A 138 17.26 -12.55 0.86
CA GLY A 138 18.00 -11.80 1.88
C GLY A 138 18.45 -12.70 3.03
N PRO A 139 19.72 -12.64 3.47
CA PRO A 139 20.19 -13.29 4.69
C PRO A 139 19.34 -12.97 5.94
N PRO A 140 19.50 -13.72 7.04
CA PRO A 140 18.89 -13.36 8.32
C PRO A 140 19.27 -11.91 8.73
N GLY A 141 18.30 -11.13 9.21
CA GLY A 141 18.53 -9.76 9.68
C GLY A 141 18.59 -8.65 8.62
N THR A 142 18.40 -8.94 7.32
CA THR A 142 18.49 -7.92 6.26
C THR A 142 17.23 -7.09 6.01
N GLY A 143 16.33 -7.00 7.00
CA GLY A 143 15.11 -6.15 6.91
C GLY A 143 14.07 -6.61 5.88
N LYS A 144 13.98 -7.92 5.58
CA LYS A 144 12.96 -8.47 4.64
C LYS A 144 11.54 -8.07 5.03
N THR A 145 11.24 -8.09 6.33
CA THR A 145 9.93 -7.69 6.86
C THR A 145 9.65 -6.23 6.56
N ASP A 146 10.62 -5.33 6.75
CA ASP A 146 10.45 -3.89 6.46
C ASP A 146 10.22 -3.64 4.96
N VAL A 147 10.96 -4.34 4.09
CA VAL A 147 10.75 -4.29 2.63
C VAL A 147 9.34 -4.74 2.25
N ALA A 148 8.89 -5.87 2.78
CA ALA A 148 7.55 -6.40 2.50
C ALA A 148 6.45 -5.44 2.97
N VAL A 149 6.59 -4.89 4.18
CA VAL A 149 5.64 -3.94 4.75
C VAL A 149 5.58 -2.66 3.91
N GLN A 150 6.72 -2.13 3.45
CA GLN A 150 6.73 -0.94 2.59
C GLN A 150 6.10 -1.22 1.21
N ILE A 151 6.33 -2.39 0.61
CA ILE A 151 5.65 -2.79 -0.64
C ILE A 151 4.14 -2.79 -0.43
N ILE A 152 3.66 -3.42 0.65
CA ILE A 152 2.23 -3.50 0.98
C ILE A 152 1.64 -2.10 1.17
N ALA A 153 2.32 -1.23 1.93
CA ALA A 153 1.90 0.14 2.16
C ALA A 153 1.85 0.96 0.87
N ASN A 154 2.84 0.82 0.00
CA ASN A 154 2.86 1.53 -1.28
C ASN A 154 1.76 1.04 -2.22
N ILE A 155 1.53 -0.27 -2.31
CA ILE A 155 0.43 -0.84 -3.12
C ILE A 155 -0.93 -0.34 -2.60
N TYR A 156 -1.12 -0.34 -1.27
CA TYR A 156 -2.34 0.13 -0.63
C TYR A 156 -2.70 1.58 -1.01
N HIS A 157 -1.69 2.46 -1.10
CA HIS A 157 -1.89 3.87 -1.47
C HIS A 157 -2.01 4.11 -2.99
N ASN A 158 -1.24 3.40 -3.82
CA ASN A 158 -1.24 3.58 -5.26
C ASN A 158 -2.48 2.95 -5.94
N TRP A 159 -2.98 1.83 -5.41
CA TRP A 159 -4.11 1.10 -5.98
C TRP A 159 -5.16 0.75 -4.92
N PRO A 160 -5.93 1.74 -4.41
CA PRO A 160 -6.89 1.55 -3.32
C PRO A 160 -8.04 0.59 -3.65
N GLN A 161 -8.22 0.23 -4.94
CA GLN A 161 -9.23 -0.73 -5.39
C GLN A 161 -8.73 -2.18 -5.42
N GLN A 162 -7.41 -2.39 -5.30
CA GLN A 162 -6.81 -3.72 -5.27
C GLN A 162 -6.82 -4.29 -3.85
N ARG A 163 -6.66 -5.62 -3.76
CA ARG A 163 -6.55 -6.34 -2.49
C ARG A 163 -5.27 -7.16 -2.48
N THR A 164 -4.49 -7.02 -1.43
CA THR A 164 -3.23 -7.74 -1.26
C THR A 164 -3.43 -8.96 -0.36
N LEU A 165 -3.13 -10.15 -0.89
CA LEU A 165 -3.12 -11.39 -0.10
C LEU A 165 -1.70 -11.64 0.43
N ILE A 166 -1.57 -11.75 1.75
CA ILE A 166 -0.32 -12.09 2.43
C ILE A 166 -0.38 -13.55 2.87
N VAL A 167 0.64 -14.33 2.50
CA VAL A 167 0.77 -15.74 2.89
C VAL A 167 2.14 -15.96 3.51
N THR A 168 2.17 -16.56 4.70
CA THR A 168 3.41 -16.90 5.42
C THR A 168 3.37 -18.36 5.86
N HIS A 169 4.55 -18.95 6.10
CA HIS A 169 4.65 -20.31 6.63
C HIS A 169 4.37 -20.40 8.14
N SER A 170 4.52 -19.31 8.90
CA SER A 170 4.29 -19.30 10.35
C SER A 170 3.45 -18.11 10.81
N ASN A 171 2.70 -18.32 11.89
CA ASN A 171 1.94 -17.27 12.57
C ASN A 171 2.85 -16.16 13.12
N GLN A 172 4.06 -16.49 13.57
CA GLN A 172 5.01 -15.51 14.08
C GLN A 172 5.45 -14.52 13.00
N ALA A 173 5.73 -15.00 11.78
CA ALA A 173 6.06 -14.13 10.66
C ALA A 173 4.88 -13.23 10.27
N LEU A 174 3.66 -13.77 10.36
CA LEU A 174 2.45 -13.00 10.12
C LEU A 174 2.27 -11.90 11.17
N ASN A 175 2.46 -12.19 12.47
CA ASN A 175 2.39 -11.21 13.55
C ASN A 175 3.37 -10.05 13.31
N GLN A 176 4.63 -10.34 13.01
CA GLN A 176 5.67 -9.33 12.75
C GLN A 176 5.33 -8.41 11.56
N LEU A 177 4.72 -8.96 10.51
CA LEU A 177 4.24 -8.16 9.38
C LEU A 177 3.07 -7.26 9.81
N PHE A 178 2.07 -7.83 10.49
CA PHE A 178 0.88 -7.09 10.93
C PHE A 178 1.23 -5.96 11.89
N GLU A 179 2.05 -6.21 12.91
CA GLU A 179 2.53 -5.19 13.86
C GLU A 179 3.12 -3.97 13.13
N LYS A 180 3.99 -4.23 12.15
CA LYS A 180 4.61 -3.16 11.35
C LYS A 180 3.65 -2.48 10.38
N ILE A 181 2.65 -3.18 9.84
CA ILE A 181 1.63 -2.57 8.96
C ILE A 181 0.75 -1.60 9.75
N ILE A 182 0.38 -1.96 10.98
CA ILE A 182 -0.44 -1.12 11.87
C ILE A 182 0.29 0.17 12.26
N ASP A 183 1.62 0.12 12.32
CA ASP A 183 2.49 1.26 12.56
C ASP A 183 2.71 2.16 11.33
N LEU A 184 2.07 1.87 10.19
CA LEU A 184 2.08 2.72 8.99
C LEU A 184 0.70 3.35 8.74
N ASP A 185 0.61 4.21 7.73
CA ASP A 185 -0.64 4.85 7.29
C ASP A 185 -1.58 3.87 6.56
N VAL A 186 -1.93 2.75 7.20
CA VAL A 186 -2.89 1.76 6.69
C VAL A 186 -4.08 1.70 7.64
N ASP A 187 -5.27 1.95 7.12
CA ASP A 187 -6.49 1.93 7.92
C ASP A 187 -6.79 0.49 8.38
N GLU A 188 -6.87 0.31 9.70
CA GLU A 188 -7.11 -0.98 10.35
C GLU A 188 -8.42 -1.66 9.94
N ARG A 189 -9.38 -0.91 9.37
CA ARG A 189 -10.63 -1.46 8.83
C ARG A 189 -10.39 -2.28 7.55
N HIS A 190 -9.28 -2.05 6.86
CA HIS A 190 -8.90 -2.76 5.64
C HIS A 190 -7.99 -3.97 5.92
N LEU A 191 -7.64 -4.20 7.19
CA LEU A 191 -6.82 -5.34 7.62
C LEU A 191 -7.68 -6.50 8.10
N LEU A 192 -7.41 -7.69 7.61
CA LEU A 192 -8.07 -8.93 8.02
C LEU A 192 -7.05 -10.06 8.15
N ARG A 193 -7.06 -10.75 9.29
CA ARG A 193 -6.29 -11.97 9.52
C ARG A 193 -7.23 -13.19 9.47
N MET A 194 -6.79 -14.26 8.82
CA MET A 194 -7.51 -15.54 8.77
C MET A 194 -6.59 -16.70 9.21
N GLY A 195 -7.06 -17.59 10.08
CA GLY A 195 -6.38 -18.83 10.44
C GLY A 195 -6.49 -19.23 11.92
N HIS A 196 -5.97 -20.41 12.26
CA HIS A 196 -5.88 -20.85 13.65
C HIS A 196 -4.79 -20.04 14.37
N GLY A 197 -5.14 -19.40 15.50
CA GLY A 197 -4.24 -18.49 16.23
C GLY A 197 -4.45 -17.00 15.93
N GLU A 198 -5.60 -16.63 15.35
CA GLU A 198 -6.03 -15.23 15.15
C GLU A 198 -5.94 -14.36 16.42
N GLU A 199 -6.11 -14.96 17.62
CA GLU A 199 -6.11 -14.30 18.93
C GLU A 199 -4.70 -14.02 19.51
N ALA A 200 -3.63 -14.51 18.88
CA ALA A 200 -2.27 -14.45 19.42
C ALA A 200 -1.43 -13.27 18.91
N LEU A 201 -2.05 -12.22 18.38
CA LEU A 201 -1.36 -10.94 18.16
C LEU A 201 -1.19 -10.27 19.52
N GLU A 202 0.05 -9.97 19.93
CA GLU A 202 0.36 -9.16 21.12
C GLU A 202 0.10 -7.66 20.84
N THR A 203 -1.03 -7.36 20.24
CA THR A 203 -1.47 -6.00 19.93
C THR A 203 -2.75 -5.73 20.71
N GLU A 204 -2.98 -4.48 21.11
CA GLU A 204 -4.24 -4.09 21.78
C GLU A 204 -5.50 -4.33 20.92
N LYS A 205 -5.33 -4.62 19.62
CA LYS A 205 -6.38 -4.68 18.62
C LYS A 205 -6.56 -6.11 18.09
N ASP A 206 -7.82 -6.50 17.91
CA ASP A 206 -8.19 -7.81 17.38
C ASP A 206 -8.50 -7.72 15.86
N PHE A 207 -7.64 -8.34 15.05
CA PHE A 207 -7.73 -8.43 13.59
C PHE A 207 -8.34 -9.75 13.08
N SER A 208 -8.82 -10.59 13.99
CA SER A 208 -9.64 -11.76 13.67
C SER A 208 -10.93 -11.34 12.97
N ARG A 209 -11.63 -12.30 12.36
CA ARG A 209 -12.96 -12.02 11.79
C ARG A 209 -13.92 -11.43 12.84
N TYR A 210 -13.92 -12.00 14.04
CA TYR A 210 -14.82 -11.57 15.13
C TYR A 210 -14.43 -10.18 15.65
N GLY A 211 -13.14 -9.94 15.84
CA GLY A 211 -12.58 -8.65 16.24
C GLY A 211 -12.92 -7.54 15.25
N ARG A 212 -12.80 -7.80 13.94
CA ARG A 212 -13.17 -6.83 12.90
C ARG A 212 -14.66 -6.55 12.86
N VAL A 213 -15.52 -7.53 13.07
CA VAL A 213 -16.97 -7.31 13.21
C VAL A 213 -17.27 -6.41 14.41
N ASN A 214 -16.69 -6.70 15.58
CA ASN A 214 -16.90 -5.89 16.79
C ASN A 214 -16.38 -4.46 16.61
N HIS A 215 -15.22 -4.29 15.98
CA HIS A 215 -14.67 -2.98 15.66
C HIS A 215 -15.63 -2.18 14.76
N VAL A 216 -16.12 -2.78 13.67
CA VAL A 216 -17.08 -2.12 12.76
C VAL A 216 -18.37 -1.75 13.49
N LEU A 217 -18.89 -2.62 14.38
CA LEU A 217 -20.09 -2.32 15.17
C LEU A 217 -19.89 -1.14 16.12
N LYS A 218 -18.74 -1.09 16.82
CA LYS A 218 -18.38 0.01 17.72
C LYS A 218 -18.20 1.31 16.96
N GLU A 219 -17.48 1.26 15.84
CA GLU A 219 -17.18 2.42 15.02
C GLU A 219 -18.43 2.97 14.33
N ARG A 220 -19.34 2.10 13.90
CA ARG A 220 -20.67 2.49 13.41
C ARG A 220 -21.41 3.34 14.44
N LEU A 221 -21.50 2.89 15.70
CA LEU A 221 -22.19 3.63 16.75
C LEU A 221 -21.54 5.00 17.00
N ARG A 222 -20.19 5.05 17.02
CA ARG A 222 -19.43 6.31 17.15
C ARG A 222 -19.75 7.28 16.03
N LEU A 223 -19.65 6.85 14.77
CA LEU A 223 -19.87 7.71 13.61
C LEU A 223 -21.32 8.21 13.53
N LEU A 224 -22.31 7.38 13.90
CA LEU A 224 -23.71 7.81 13.95
C LEU A 224 -23.94 8.90 15.00
N SER A 225 -23.21 8.86 16.13
CA SER A 225 -23.24 9.95 17.12
C SER A 225 -22.61 11.25 16.60
N GLU A 226 -21.60 11.17 15.74
CA GLU A 226 -21.02 12.34 15.07
C GLU A 226 -21.97 12.96 14.05
N VAL A 227 -22.76 12.14 13.34
CA VAL A 227 -23.82 12.63 12.44
C VAL A 227 -24.88 13.39 13.24
N GLU A 228 -25.30 12.87 14.39
CA GLU A 228 -26.24 13.55 15.29
C GLU A 228 -25.67 14.88 15.80
N ARG A 229 -24.40 14.89 16.19
CA ARG A 229 -23.69 16.11 16.62
C ARG A 229 -23.65 17.16 15.50
N LEU A 230 -23.36 16.74 14.27
CA LEU A 230 -23.32 17.62 13.09
C LEU A 230 -24.71 18.19 12.77
N GLN A 231 -25.75 17.36 12.79
CA GLN A 231 -27.14 17.81 12.60
C GLN A 231 -27.51 18.91 13.61
N LYS A 232 -27.23 18.68 14.89
CA LYS A 232 -27.47 19.66 15.97
C LYS A 232 -26.71 20.96 15.73
N ALA A 233 -25.44 20.87 15.35
CA ALA A 233 -24.61 22.04 15.05
C ALA A 233 -25.12 22.84 13.83
N MET A 234 -25.77 22.19 12.88
CA MET A 234 -26.38 22.81 11.70
C MET A 234 -27.82 23.31 11.93
N ASN A 235 -28.38 23.16 13.14
CA ASN A 235 -29.77 23.50 13.49
C ASN A 235 -30.81 22.82 12.58
N VAL A 236 -30.52 21.61 12.11
CA VAL A 236 -31.45 20.85 11.26
C VAL A 236 -32.45 20.12 12.16
N ILE A 237 -33.75 20.40 11.98
CA ILE A 237 -34.81 19.81 12.79
C ILE A 237 -35.09 18.39 12.28
N GLY A 238 -34.91 17.39 13.15
CA GLY A 238 -35.18 15.99 12.85
C GLY A 238 -34.93 15.13 14.06
N ASP A 239 -35.91 14.30 14.43
CA ASP A 239 -35.87 13.46 15.63
C ASP A 239 -35.73 12.01 15.17
N VAL A 240 -34.50 11.58 14.88
CA VAL A 240 -34.28 10.20 14.43
C VAL A 240 -32.94 9.68 14.94
N SER A 241 -32.98 8.53 15.62
CA SER A 241 -31.80 7.69 15.81
C SER A 241 -31.26 7.33 14.43
N TYR A 242 -30.08 7.85 14.07
CA TYR A 242 -29.53 7.60 12.74
C TYR A 242 -29.23 6.12 12.54
N THR A 243 -29.75 5.57 11.44
CA THR A 243 -29.21 4.37 10.80
C THR A 243 -28.14 4.80 9.79
N CYS A 244 -27.32 3.85 9.30
CA CYS A 244 -26.34 4.17 8.25
C CYS A 244 -27.03 4.70 6.97
N GLU A 245 -28.23 4.21 6.67
CA GLU A 245 -29.04 4.67 5.54
C GLU A 245 -29.47 6.13 5.72
N ASN A 246 -30.06 6.47 6.87
CA ASN A 246 -30.49 7.85 7.16
C ASN A 246 -29.31 8.82 7.22
N ALA A 247 -28.15 8.39 7.74
CA ALA A 247 -26.94 9.19 7.70
C ALA A 247 -26.48 9.47 6.26
N GLY A 248 -26.60 8.48 5.37
CA GLY A 248 -26.34 8.67 3.93
C GLY A 248 -27.29 9.67 3.27
N HIS A 249 -28.58 9.64 3.64
CA HIS A 249 -29.54 10.65 3.21
C HIS A 249 -29.18 12.05 3.74
N PHE A 250 -28.90 12.18 5.03
CA PHE A 250 -28.48 13.45 5.64
C PHE A 250 -27.26 14.05 4.92
N PHE A 251 -26.25 13.23 4.62
CA PHE A 251 -25.07 13.68 3.89
C PHE A 251 -25.43 14.26 2.51
N ARG A 252 -26.25 13.55 1.72
CA ARG A 252 -26.59 13.98 0.35
C ARG A 252 -27.48 15.21 0.26
N PHE A 253 -28.39 15.40 1.23
CA PHE A 253 -29.40 16.46 1.14
C PHE A 253 -29.07 17.69 1.99
N THR A 254 -28.15 17.58 2.93
CA THR A 254 -27.85 18.64 3.90
C THR A 254 -26.39 19.09 3.88
N VAL A 255 -25.45 18.19 3.57
CA VAL A 255 -24.00 18.46 3.67
C VAL A 255 -23.35 18.64 2.28
N SER A 256 -23.67 17.74 1.34
CA SER A 256 -23.17 17.76 -0.04
C SER A 256 -23.99 18.67 -0.95
#